data_AF-N6Z0X8-F1
#
_entry.id   AF-N6Z0X8-F1
#
_cell.length_a   1.000
_cell.length_b   1.000
_cell.length_c   1.000
_cell.angle_alpha   90.00
_cell.angle_beta   90.00
_cell.angle_gamma   90.00
#
_symmetry.space_group_name_H-M   'P 1'
#
loop_
_entity.id
_entity.type
_entity.pdbx_description
1 polymer ?
#
loop_
_entity_poly.entity_id
_entity_poly.type
_entity_poly.pdbx_seq_one_letter_code
_entity_poly.pdbx_strand_id
1 'polypeptide(L)' 'MSDELNARLRAIVGAANVLEAEADMAPFLSDWRGRYHGRARAVVRPRDTAEVAAVVAA' A
#
# COMPACT_ATOMS: atom_id res chain seq x y z
N MET A 1 9.17 -11.24 8.08
CA MET A 1 9.67 -10.25 7.09
C MET A 1 8.56 -9.45 6.42
N SER A 2 7.44 -10.05 5.94
CA SER A 2 6.30 -9.25 5.42
C SER A 2 5.73 -8.30 6.46
N ASP A 3 5.56 -8.80 7.68
CA ASP A 3 4.92 -8.06 8.76
C ASP A 3 5.79 -6.91 9.25
N GLU A 4 7.10 -7.04 9.13
CA GLU A 4 8.08 -6.01 9.48
C GLU A 4 8.04 -4.84 8.49
N LEU A 5 7.95 -5.13 7.19
CA LEU A 5 7.77 -4.09 6.18
C LEU A 5 6.44 -3.37 6.39
N ASN A 6 5.33 -4.10 6.57
CA ASN A 6 4.02 -3.49 6.79
C ASN A 6 4.00 -2.66 8.09
N ALA A 7 4.68 -3.10 9.15
CA ALA A 7 4.84 -2.31 10.38
C ALA A 7 5.60 -0.99 10.13
N ARG A 8 6.71 -1.03 9.38
CA ARG A 8 7.47 0.18 9.02
C ARG A 8 6.64 1.13 8.16
N LEU A 9 5.90 0.61 7.18
CA LEU A 9 5.01 1.42 6.35
C LEU A 9 3.92 2.10 7.18
N ARG A 10 3.29 1.38 8.13
CA ARG A 10 2.30 1.97 9.05
C ARG A 10 2.90 3.06 9.95
N ALA A 11 4.18 2.95 10.30
CA ALA A 11 4.88 3.99 11.06
C ALA A 11 5.12 5.27 10.23
N ILE A 12 5.24 5.15 8.90
CA ILE A 12 5.45 6.29 7.99
C ILE A 12 4.12 6.99 7.68
N VAL A 13 3.12 6.25 7.19
CA VAL A 13 1.87 6.84 6.66
C VAL A 13 0.69 6.75 7.64
N GLY A 14 0.85 6.09 8.78
CA GLY A 14 -0.22 5.74 9.71
C GLY A 14 -0.95 4.46 9.34
N ALA A 15 -1.47 3.75 10.36
CA ALA A 15 -2.09 2.43 10.19
C ALA A 15 -3.29 2.42 9.22
N ALA A 16 -4.12 3.46 9.25
CA ALA A 16 -5.28 3.57 8.36
C ALA A 16 -4.90 3.75 6.88
N ASN A 17 -3.63 4.03 6.57
CA ASN A 17 -3.14 4.27 5.21
C ASN A 17 -2.33 3.11 4.63
N VAL A 18 -2.33 1.95 5.31
CA VAL A 18 -1.81 0.69 4.78
C VAL A 18 -2.97 -0.30 4.71
N LEU A 19 -3.49 -0.51 3.50
CA LEU A 19 -4.62 -1.41 3.24
C LEU A 19 -4.09 -2.81 2.99
N GLU A 20 -4.59 -3.79 3.75
CA GLU A 20 -4.19 -5.21 3.64
C GLU A 20 -5.38 -6.15 3.45
N ALA A 21 -6.60 -5.68 3.75
CA ALA A 21 -7.80 -6.45 3.48
C ALA A 21 -8.04 -6.54 1.97
N GLU A 22 -8.37 -7.72 1.48
CA GLU A 22 -8.58 -7.95 0.04
C GLU A 22 -9.64 -7.02 -0.55
N ALA A 23 -10.75 -6.77 0.17
CA ALA A 23 -11.82 -5.89 -0.27
C ALA A 23 -11.36 -4.43 -0.44
N ASP A 24 -10.48 -3.95 0.46
CA ASP A 24 -9.98 -2.58 0.42
C ASP A 24 -8.91 -2.40 -0.67
N MET A 25 -8.14 -3.45 -0.96
CA MET A 25 -7.13 -3.45 -2.02
C MET A 25 -7.72 -3.65 -3.41
N ALA A 26 -8.84 -4.38 -3.54
CA ALA A 26 -9.42 -4.78 -4.83
C ALA A 26 -9.55 -3.65 -5.88
N PRO A 27 -9.95 -2.42 -5.53
CA PRO A 27 -10.04 -1.31 -6.50
C PRO A 27 -8.69 -0.91 -7.11
N PHE A 28 -7.58 -1.16 -6.41
CA PHE A 28 -6.23 -0.80 -6.83
C PHE A 28 -5.50 -1.93 -7.57
N LEU A 29 -6.03 -3.15 -7.51
CA LEU A 29 -5.42 -4.34 -8.12
C LEU A 29 -5.82 -4.55 -9.58
N SER A 30 -6.80 -3.80 -10.08
CA SER A 30 -7.27 -3.88 -11.46
C SER A 30 -6.96 -2.60 -12.22
N ASP A 31 -6.55 -2.75 -13.48
CA ASP A 31 -6.44 -1.59 -14.37
C ASP A 31 -7.83 -1.09 -14.84
N TRP A 32 -7.86 0.10 -15.44
CA TRP A 32 -9.10 0.71 -15.94
C TRP A 32 -9.78 -0.08 -17.07
N ARG A 33 -9.09 -1.05 -17.69
CA ARG A 33 -9.61 -1.89 -18.77
C ARG A 33 -10.18 -3.21 -18.23
N GLY A 34 -9.95 -3.52 -16.95
CA GLY A 34 -10.30 -4.79 -16.34
C GLY A 34 -9.54 -6.00 -16.91
N ARG A 35 -8.41 -5.79 -17.59
CA ARG A 35 -7.67 -6.88 -18.26
C ARG A 35 -6.60 -7.50 -17.38
N TYR A 36 -5.99 -6.69 -16.52
CA TYR A 36 -4.95 -7.13 -15.62
C TYR A 36 -5.44 -7.06 -14.19
N HIS A 37 -5.25 -8.15 -13.45
CA HIS A 37 -5.51 -8.22 -12.02
C HIS A 37 -4.24 -8.64 -11.29
N GLY A 38 -3.68 -7.73 -10.51
CA GLY A 38 -2.46 -7.95 -9.76
C GLY A 38 -2.70 -8.61 -8.40
N ARG A 39 -1.60 -9.02 -7.76
CA ARG A 39 -1.57 -9.36 -6.34
C ARG A 39 -0.56 -8.46 -5.65
N ALA A 40 -1.00 -7.71 -4.65
CA ALA A 40 -0.13 -6.90 -3.80
C ALA A 40 -0.19 -7.41 -2.35
N ARG A 41 0.83 -7.07 -1.57
CA ARG A 41 0.84 -7.33 -0.12
C ARG A 41 0.07 -6.27 0.66
N ALA A 42 0.13 -5.02 0.19
CA ALA A 42 -0.57 -3.89 0.77
C ALA A 42 -0.71 -2.78 -0.29
N VAL A 43 -1.66 -1.88 -0.06
CA VAL A 43 -1.77 -0.58 -0.74
C VAL A 43 -1.42 0.52 0.25
N VAL A 44 -0.46 1.37 -0.08
CA VAL A 44 0.03 2.45 0.80
C VAL A 44 -0.44 3.81 0.27
N ARG A 45 -1.02 4.65 1.13
CA ARG A 45 -1.61 5.95 0.77
C ARG A 45 -0.89 7.12 1.45
N PRO A 46 0.28 7.54 0.96
CA PRO A 46 1.00 8.67 1.52
C PRO A 46 0.28 9.99 1.27
N ARG A 47 0.39 10.94 2.21
CA ARG A 47 -0.27 12.26 2.13
C ARG A 47 0.52 13.29 1.33
N ASP A 48 1.83 13.15 1.27
CA ASP A 48 2.76 14.12 0.67
C ASP A 48 4.03 13.44 0.11
N THR A 49 4.87 14.24 -0.53
CA THR A 49 6.09 13.75 -1.18
C THR A 49 7.15 13.27 -0.18
N ALA A 50 7.13 13.73 1.07
CA ALA A 50 8.07 13.27 2.08
C ALA A 50 7.71 11.85 2.54
N GLU A 51 6.42 11.58 2.76
CA GLU A 51 5.95 10.23 3.04
C GLU A 51 6.21 9.27 1.86
N VAL A 52 6.01 9.72 0.62
CA VAL A 52 6.36 8.93 -0.58
C VAL A 52 7.84 8.51 -0.55
N ALA A 53 8.74 9.47 -0.32
CA ALA A 53 10.18 9.19 -0.27
C ALA A 53 10.54 8.21 0.86
N ALA A 54 9.92 8.37 2.04
CA ALA A 54 10.12 7.46 3.17
C ALA A 54 9.61 6.04 2.89
N VAL A 55 8.46 5.90 2.21
CA VAL A 55 7.90 4.60 1.80
C VAL A 55 8.84 3.87 0.84
N VAL A 56 9.44 4.58 -0.12
CA VAL A 56 10.39 3.97 -1.08
C VAL A 56 11.69 3.52 -0.40
N ALA A 57 12.10 4.18 0.68
CA ALA A 57 13.29 3.84 1.45
C ALA A 57 13.05 2.74 2.52
N ALA A 58 11.81 2.28 2.70
CA ALA A 58 11.45 1.27 3.69
C ALA A 58 11.91 -0.14 3.24
#